data_AF-A0A535YBE1-F1
#
_entry.id   AF-A0A535YBE1-F1
#
_cell.length_a   1.000
_cell.length_b   1.000
_cell.length_c   1.000
_cell.angle_alpha   90.00
_cell.angle_beta   90.00
_cell.angle_gamma   90.00
#
_symmetry.space_group_name_H-M   'P 1'
#
loop_
_entity.id
_entity.type
_entity.pdbx_description
1 polymer ?
#
loop_
_entity_poly.entity_id
_entity_poly.type
_entity_poly.pdbx_seq_one_letter_code
_entity_poly.pdbx_strand_id
1 'polypeptide(L)'
;MGTVALSGLGRGGGGATSSTQGGNLSAPDAGQLYAGNFGRLPSPVFNNGAKSSTTTQPNTVQGASGYFGPVQLTWTGKFDLPISTAPVFRYREPSINDADQFASALGAVLRTRPDGFLGSYQASDYTLKVRGTVQSPPSSPAYFIFSSLSMPPVEAAGATPQDLADIFLAQHSLQPQWTYTVVVDSSSDPVKVRYQRQFQAPGYGAAYLVDINGERYGLEVDLSANRPVLASGLLPMSSEEANYKVVSSGDAISAALALSAPAQSAPATPLPTVQLNQAELVYVLVPAGNHSFYEPAFMFSGMLQVNGQTYVKRILVPAIDPSQRTP
;
A
#
# COMPACT_ATOMS: atom_id res chain seq x y z
N MET A 1 -9.14 -53.99 -43.71
CA MET A 1 -7.72 -54.38 -43.63
C MET A 1 -7.28 -54.26 -42.19
N GLY A 2 -6.81 -55.35 -41.56
CA GLY A 2 -6.13 -55.33 -40.25
C GLY A 2 -7.02 -55.18 -39.00
N THR A 3 -6.91 -56.13 -38.07
CA THR A 3 -7.62 -56.17 -36.78
C THR A 3 -6.71 -56.69 -35.66
N VAL A 4 -6.89 -56.19 -34.43
CA VAL A 4 -6.25 -56.67 -33.15
C VAL A 4 -4.69 -56.60 -33.16
N ALA A 5 -3.86 -56.72 -32.12
CA ALA A 5 -3.92 -57.02 -30.67
C ALA A 5 -2.58 -56.54 -30.01
N LEU A 6 -2.28 -56.48 -28.70
CA LEU A 6 -3.03 -56.52 -27.42
C LEU A 6 -2.11 -56.03 -26.26
N SER A 7 -2.67 -55.73 -25.07
CA SER A 7 -2.10 -55.89 -23.70
C SER A 7 -0.69 -55.40 -23.29
N GLY A 8 -0.65 -54.69 -22.15
CA GLY A 8 0.53 -54.59 -21.26
C GLY A 8 0.14 -54.14 -19.84
N LEU A 9 -0.04 -55.09 -18.90
CA LEU A 9 -0.43 -54.80 -17.51
C LEU A 9 0.77 -54.57 -16.57
N GLY A 10 0.59 -53.66 -15.61
CA GLY A 10 1.18 -53.66 -14.26
C GLY A 10 0.33 -52.77 -13.35
N ARG A 11 -0.40 -53.26 -12.33
CA ARG A 11 0.11 -53.60 -10.97
C ARG A 11 1.18 -52.60 -10.53
N GLY A 12 0.96 -51.64 -9.64
CA GLY A 12 0.15 -51.59 -8.40
C GLY A 12 1.11 -51.22 -7.25
N GLY A 13 0.76 -50.51 -6.17
CA GLY A 13 -0.48 -49.86 -5.75
C GLY A 13 -0.25 -49.10 -4.42
N GLY A 14 -1.30 -48.50 -3.84
CA GLY A 14 -1.25 -47.79 -2.55
C GLY A 14 -0.63 -46.38 -2.60
N GLY A 15 -1.14 -45.36 -1.92
CA GLY A 15 -2.27 -45.34 -0.98
C GLY A 15 -1.95 -44.55 0.28
N ALA A 16 -2.08 -43.22 0.23
CA ALA A 16 -2.07 -42.37 1.43
C ALA A 16 -3.03 -41.18 1.20
N THR A 17 -4.15 -41.19 1.92
CA THR A 17 -5.12 -40.10 1.96
C THR A 17 -4.67 -39.01 2.91
N SER A 18 -4.80 -37.75 2.48
CA SER A 18 -5.07 -36.64 3.41
C SER A 18 -6.34 -35.92 2.94
N SER A 19 -7.29 -35.78 3.86
CA SER A 19 -8.62 -35.22 3.61
C SER A 19 -8.74 -33.85 4.25
N THR A 20 -9.11 -32.84 3.46
CA THR A 20 -9.81 -31.66 3.98
C THR A 20 -11.01 -31.37 3.10
N GLN A 21 -12.19 -31.47 3.68
CA GLN A 21 -13.44 -31.04 3.06
C GLN A 21 -13.40 -29.53 2.87
N GLY A 22 -13.54 -29.07 1.63
CA GLY A 22 -14.03 -27.74 1.28
C GLY A 22 -15.30 -27.94 0.46
N GLY A 23 -16.39 -27.25 0.83
CA GLY A 23 -17.71 -27.53 0.27
C GLY A 23 -17.81 -27.28 -1.24
N ASN A 24 -18.74 -28.00 -1.90
CA ASN A 24 -19.10 -27.76 -3.30
C ASN A 24 -19.58 -26.31 -3.48
N LEU A 25 -18.69 -25.43 -3.94
CA LEU A 25 -19.09 -24.21 -4.62
C LEU A 25 -19.53 -24.62 -6.02
N SER A 26 -20.84 -24.57 -6.28
CA SER A 26 -21.41 -24.76 -7.62
C SER A 26 -20.70 -23.82 -8.60
N ALA A 27 -20.03 -24.38 -9.60
CA ALA A 27 -19.36 -23.59 -10.64
C ALA A 27 -20.41 -22.69 -11.33
N PRO A 28 -20.28 -21.35 -11.28
CA PRO A 28 -21.16 -20.48 -12.03
C PRO A 28 -20.74 -20.46 -13.52
N ASP A 29 -21.67 -20.06 -14.37
CA ASP A 29 -21.58 -20.25 -15.82
C ASP A 29 -20.38 -19.51 -16.46
N ALA A 30 -19.78 -20.11 -17.49
CA ALA A 30 -18.43 -19.81 -17.97
C ALA A 30 -18.29 -18.46 -18.74
N GLY A 31 -19.30 -17.58 -18.69
CA GLY A 31 -19.39 -16.37 -19.50
C GLY A 31 -19.41 -15.03 -18.76
N GLN A 32 -19.55 -14.98 -17.43
CA GLN A 32 -19.76 -13.71 -16.68
C GLN A 32 -19.01 -13.62 -15.32
N LEU A 33 -17.98 -14.45 -15.11
CA LEU A 33 -17.39 -14.69 -13.78
C LEU A 33 -16.49 -13.59 -13.19
N TYR A 34 -16.16 -12.54 -13.95
CA TYR A 34 -15.18 -11.53 -13.52
C TYR A 34 -15.85 -10.16 -13.44
N ALA A 35 -16.25 -9.77 -12.23
CA ALA A 35 -16.68 -8.41 -11.98
C ALA A 35 -15.47 -7.46 -12.08
N GLY A 36 -15.63 -6.35 -12.81
CA GLY A 36 -14.59 -5.34 -13.03
C GLY A 36 -13.95 -5.39 -14.42
N ASN A 37 -13.87 -4.22 -15.08
CA ASN A 37 -13.37 -4.05 -16.45
C ASN A 37 -11.90 -4.42 -16.68
N PHE A 38 -11.12 -4.71 -15.62
CA PHE A 38 -9.72 -5.13 -15.74
C PHE A 38 -9.55 -6.67 -15.73
N GLY A 39 -10.63 -7.44 -15.56
CA GLY A 39 -10.57 -8.90 -15.43
C GLY A 39 -10.11 -9.33 -14.04
N ARG A 40 -9.47 -10.51 -13.93
CA ARG A 40 -8.91 -11.00 -12.66
C ARG A 40 -7.76 -10.11 -12.20
N LEU A 41 -7.70 -9.83 -10.89
CA LEU A 41 -6.66 -9.01 -10.27
C LEU A 41 -5.54 -9.87 -9.65
N PRO A 42 -4.28 -9.38 -9.62
CA PRO A 42 -3.19 -10.00 -8.87
C PRO A 42 -3.52 -10.09 -7.37
N SER A 43 -2.79 -10.89 -6.59
CA SER A 43 -2.95 -10.89 -5.13
C SER A 43 -1.99 -9.89 -4.46
N PRO A 44 -2.46 -9.01 -3.56
CA PRO A 44 -1.59 -8.12 -2.80
C PRO A 44 -0.67 -8.89 -1.85
N VAL A 45 0.54 -8.38 -1.65
CA VAL A 45 1.49 -8.89 -0.65
C VAL A 45 1.48 -7.96 0.55
N PHE A 46 1.29 -8.51 1.75
CA PHE A 46 1.29 -7.77 3.01
C PHE A 46 2.38 -8.26 3.95
N ASN A 47 2.97 -7.33 4.71
CA ASN A 47 4.06 -7.64 5.62
C ASN A 47 3.50 -8.14 6.97
N ASN A 48 2.39 -7.59 7.45
CA ASN A 48 1.61 -8.01 8.63
C ASN A 48 2.42 -8.30 9.92
N GLY A 49 3.64 -7.78 10.02
CA GLY A 49 4.57 -7.97 11.11
C GLY A 49 5.62 -9.07 10.92
N ALA A 50 5.91 -9.49 9.68
CA ALA A 50 7.25 -9.92 9.33
C ALA A 50 8.20 -8.69 9.26
N LYS A 51 9.52 -8.93 9.27
CA LYS A 51 10.51 -7.91 8.93
C LYS A 51 11.08 -8.24 7.55
N SER A 52 10.66 -7.51 6.52
CA SER A 52 11.45 -7.43 5.29
C SER A 52 12.63 -6.49 5.53
N SER A 53 13.84 -7.03 5.53
CA SER A 53 15.06 -6.29 5.87
C SER A 53 15.72 -5.64 4.65
N THR A 54 15.16 -4.56 4.12
CA THR A 54 15.87 -3.61 3.25
C THR A 54 15.23 -2.22 3.26
N THR A 55 16.09 -1.21 3.12
CA THR A 55 15.87 0.24 3.01
C THR A 55 15.38 1.00 4.25
N THR A 56 16.16 2.03 4.60
CA THR A 56 15.83 3.10 5.55
C THR A 56 14.84 4.08 4.93
N GLN A 57 13.55 3.95 5.24
CA GLN A 57 12.70 5.13 5.40
C GLN A 57 12.86 5.67 6.83
N PRO A 58 12.76 6.99 7.06
CA PRO A 58 12.74 7.54 8.41
C PRO A 58 11.47 7.04 9.12
N ASN A 59 11.65 6.41 10.28
CA ASN A 59 10.54 6.03 11.17
C ASN A 59 9.66 7.25 11.44
N THR A 60 8.38 7.15 11.12
CA THR A 60 7.39 8.16 11.48
C THR A 60 6.89 7.87 12.91
N VAL A 61 6.96 8.87 13.79
CA VAL A 61 6.42 8.77 15.15
C VAL A 61 5.20 9.68 15.25
N GLN A 62 4.04 9.15 14.89
CA GLN A 62 2.76 9.76 15.28
C GLN A 62 1.72 8.65 15.45
N GLY A 63 1.36 8.39 16.71
CA GLY A 63 0.78 7.10 17.12
C GLY A 63 1.85 6.18 17.71
N ALA A 64 1.41 5.22 18.53
CA ALA A 64 2.31 4.24 19.14
C ALA A 64 2.96 3.36 18.05
N SER A 65 4.27 3.11 18.17
CA SER A 65 5.09 2.48 17.13
C SER A 65 4.50 1.16 16.62
N GLY A 66 4.71 0.84 15.33
CA GLY A 66 4.23 -0.41 14.75
C GLY A 66 4.86 -1.65 15.41
N TYR A 67 4.04 -2.65 15.77
CA TYR A 67 4.52 -3.93 16.28
C TYR A 67 4.71 -4.97 15.18
N PHE A 68 5.98 -5.19 14.82
CA PHE A 68 6.42 -6.17 13.83
C PHE A 68 6.92 -7.48 14.46
N GLY A 69 6.32 -7.88 15.58
CA GLY A 69 6.55 -9.20 16.19
C GLY A 69 5.37 -10.16 15.97
N PRO A 70 5.57 -11.45 16.29
CA PRO A 70 4.50 -12.44 16.32
C PRO A 70 3.51 -12.13 17.45
N VAL A 71 2.22 -12.36 17.19
CA VAL A 71 1.11 -12.07 18.10
C VAL A 71 0.04 -13.15 17.99
N GLN A 72 -0.73 -13.36 19.05
CA GLN A 72 -2.05 -14.01 18.94
C GLN A 72 -3.11 -12.93 18.71
N LEU A 73 -3.97 -13.08 17.71
CA LEU A 73 -5.01 -12.10 17.40
C LEU A 73 -6.37 -12.53 17.95
N THR A 74 -7.11 -11.58 18.49
CA THR A 74 -8.53 -11.73 18.84
C THR A 74 -9.29 -10.51 18.31
N TRP A 75 -10.58 -10.66 18.02
CA TRP A 75 -11.43 -9.56 17.54
C TRP A 75 -12.46 -9.20 18.60
N THR A 76 -12.59 -7.90 18.88
CA THR A 76 -13.51 -7.35 19.90
C THR A 76 -14.27 -6.11 19.42
N GLY A 77 -13.95 -5.59 18.24
CA GLY A 77 -14.60 -4.42 17.66
C GLY A 77 -15.95 -4.72 17.00
N LYS A 78 -16.54 -3.67 16.42
CA LYS A 78 -17.63 -3.79 15.44
C LYS A 78 -17.10 -3.45 14.06
N PHE A 79 -17.52 -4.19 13.06
CA PHE A 79 -17.11 -3.97 11.68
C PHE A 79 -18.26 -4.35 10.75
N ASP A 80 -19.21 -3.45 10.59
CA ASP A 80 -20.38 -3.63 9.74
C ASP A 80 -20.11 -2.90 8.41
N LEU A 81 -19.85 -3.65 7.34
CA LEU A 81 -19.57 -3.09 6.01
C LEU A 81 -20.88 -2.75 5.30
N PRO A 82 -21.16 -1.46 4.99
CA PRO A 82 -22.34 -1.08 4.21
C PRO A 82 -22.17 -1.31 2.70
N ILE A 83 -20.96 -1.66 2.26
CA ILE A 83 -20.59 -1.83 0.85
C ILE A 83 -20.45 -3.31 0.47
N SER A 84 -20.91 -3.67 -0.73
CA SER A 84 -20.70 -4.97 -1.37
C SER A 84 -19.72 -4.92 -2.55
N THR A 85 -19.39 -3.72 -3.02
CA THR A 85 -18.35 -3.46 -4.04
C THR A 85 -17.49 -2.27 -3.63
N ALA A 86 -16.27 -2.21 -4.14
CA ALA A 86 -15.39 -1.06 -4.03
C ALA A 86 -14.62 -0.83 -5.34
N PRO A 87 -14.25 0.41 -5.67
CA PRO A 87 -13.49 0.70 -6.87
C PRO A 87 -12.04 0.22 -6.74
N VAL A 88 -11.48 -0.23 -7.86
CA VAL A 88 -10.07 -0.52 -8.06
C VAL A 88 -9.57 0.47 -9.10
N PHE A 89 -8.41 1.08 -8.86
CA PHE A 89 -7.84 2.08 -9.75
C PHE A 89 -6.61 1.51 -10.46
N ARG A 90 -6.64 1.40 -11.79
CA ARG A 90 -5.52 0.92 -12.60
C ARG A 90 -4.76 2.10 -13.19
N TYR A 91 -3.44 2.13 -13.04
CA TYR A 91 -2.57 3.04 -13.82
C TYR A 91 -1.54 2.24 -14.61
N ARG A 92 -1.08 2.80 -15.74
CA ARG A 92 0.02 2.26 -16.54
C ARG A 92 1.35 2.67 -15.94
N GLU A 93 2.34 1.78 -15.93
CA GLU A 93 3.66 2.12 -15.39
C GLU A 93 4.30 3.33 -16.11
N PRO A 94 4.85 4.31 -15.36
CA PRO A 94 5.52 5.46 -15.96
C PRO A 94 6.78 5.04 -16.70
N SER A 95 6.90 5.54 -17.91
CA SER A 95 8.09 5.40 -18.75
C SER A 95 9.13 6.48 -18.43
N ILE A 96 10.32 6.30 -19.01
CA ILE A 96 11.37 7.33 -19.05
C ILE A 96 10.85 8.65 -19.65
N ASN A 97 9.99 8.59 -20.67
CA ASN A 97 9.47 9.80 -21.32
C ASN A 97 8.51 10.56 -20.39
N ASP A 98 7.70 9.86 -19.60
CA ASP A 98 6.78 10.48 -18.64
C ASP A 98 7.57 11.19 -17.52
N ALA A 99 8.66 10.57 -17.06
CA ALA A 99 9.58 11.16 -16.09
C ALA A 99 10.32 12.39 -16.66
N ASP A 100 10.77 12.34 -17.92
CA ASP A 100 11.42 13.46 -18.59
C ASP A 100 10.46 14.64 -18.83
N GLN A 101 9.20 14.35 -19.20
CA GLN A 101 8.15 15.37 -19.34
C GLN A 101 7.81 16.02 -18.00
N PHE A 102 7.63 15.22 -16.95
CA PHE A 102 7.40 15.73 -15.59
C PHE A 102 8.56 16.61 -15.10
N ALA A 103 9.80 16.17 -15.27
CA ALA A 103 10.97 16.97 -14.91
C ALA A 103 11.09 18.27 -15.72
N SER A 104 10.80 18.22 -17.02
CA SER A 104 10.83 19.39 -17.90
C SER A 104 9.77 20.43 -17.51
N ALA A 105 8.58 19.99 -17.09
CA ALA A 105 7.51 20.86 -16.61
C ALA A 105 7.89 21.61 -15.31
N LEU A 106 8.81 21.03 -14.51
CA LEU A 106 9.38 21.67 -13.31
C LEU A 106 10.64 22.50 -13.60
N GLY A 107 11.10 22.56 -14.86
CA GLY A 107 12.33 23.25 -15.25
C GLY A 107 13.63 22.49 -14.95
N ALA A 108 13.55 21.20 -14.61
CA ALA A 108 14.71 20.36 -14.29
C ALA A 108 15.23 19.60 -15.53
N VAL A 109 16.54 19.64 -15.77
CA VAL A 109 17.20 19.00 -16.92
C VAL A 109 17.86 17.69 -16.51
N LEU A 110 17.72 16.64 -17.34
CA LEU A 110 18.33 15.33 -17.10
C LEU A 110 19.85 15.42 -16.89
N ARG A 111 20.35 14.73 -15.87
CA ARG A 111 21.79 14.54 -15.62
C ARG A 111 22.25 13.11 -15.83
N THR A 112 21.49 12.14 -15.33
CA THR A 112 21.83 10.72 -15.41
C THR A 112 20.58 9.87 -15.14
N ARG A 113 20.63 8.57 -15.49
CA ARG A 113 19.63 7.57 -15.13
C ARG A 113 20.29 6.53 -14.23
N PRO A 114 20.28 6.73 -12.91
CA PRO A 114 20.88 5.78 -11.97
C PRO A 114 19.96 4.58 -11.78
N ASP A 115 20.53 3.42 -11.44
CA ASP A 115 19.77 2.19 -11.22
C ASP A 115 18.62 2.40 -10.21
N GLY A 116 17.47 1.82 -10.53
CA GLY A 116 16.25 1.95 -9.74
C GLY A 116 15.48 3.26 -9.93
N PHE A 117 15.95 4.22 -10.74
CA PHE A 117 15.23 5.46 -11.07
C PHE A 117 14.99 5.59 -12.58
N LEU A 118 13.89 6.26 -12.95
CA LEU A 118 13.60 6.65 -14.34
C LEU A 118 14.51 7.79 -14.80
N GLY A 119 14.91 8.66 -13.87
CA GLY A 119 15.92 9.69 -14.10
C GLY A 119 16.29 10.49 -12.86
N SER A 120 17.46 11.12 -12.92
CA SER A 120 17.94 12.14 -12.00
C SER A 120 18.19 13.42 -12.80
N TYR A 121 17.51 14.49 -12.39
CA TYR A 121 17.40 15.78 -13.06
C TYR A 121 17.86 16.90 -12.13
N GLN A 122 18.20 18.05 -12.68
CA GLN A 122 18.76 19.19 -11.93
C GLN A 122 18.13 20.50 -12.42
N ALA A 123 17.64 21.29 -11.47
CA ALA A 123 17.28 22.70 -11.67
C ALA A 123 18.38 23.62 -11.09
N SER A 124 18.12 24.92 -11.04
CA SER A 124 19.01 25.95 -10.45
C SER A 124 19.38 25.68 -8.99
N ASP A 125 18.44 25.13 -8.24
CA ASP A 125 18.39 25.20 -6.78
C ASP A 125 17.91 23.89 -6.13
N TYR A 126 17.52 22.88 -6.92
CA TYR A 126 17.19 21.54 -6.42
C TYR A 126 17.63 20.43 -7.39
N THR A 127 17.80 19.21 -6.85
CA THR A 127 17.94 17.97 -7.63
C THR A 127 16.61 17.22 -7.56
N LEU A 128 16.09 16.78 -8.71
CA LEU A 128 14.88 15.96 -8.81
C LEU A 128 15.26 14.51 -9.16
N LYS A 129 14.68 13.53 -8.47
CA LYS A 129 14.73 12.12 -8.85
C LYS A 129 13.33 11.60 -9.09
N VAL A 130 13.12 10.84 -10.16
CA VAL A 130 11.83 10.21 -10.49
C VAL A 130 11.99 8.70 -10.52
N ARG A 131 11.09 7.99 -9.84
CA ARG A 131 11.10 6.53 -9.65
C ARG A 131 9.78 5.94 -10.13
N GLY A 132 9.84 4.81 -10.84
CA GLY A 132 8.65 4.00 -11.16
C GLY A 132 8.12 3.22 -9.95
N THR A 133 7.15 2.33 -10.18
CA THR A 133 6.64 1.44 -9.14
C THR A 133 7.74 0.48 -8.66
N VAL A 134 7.95 0.39 -7.34
CA VAL A 134 8.79 -0.64 -6.74
C VAL A 134 7.93 -1.89 -6.52
N GLN A 135 8.44 -3.06 -6.91
CA GLN A 135 7.71 -4.33 -6.83
C GLN A 135 7.73 -4.95 -5.43
N SER A 136 8.86 -4.88 -4.71
CA SER A 136 9.01 -5.46 -3.38
C SER A 136 10.03 -4.67 -2.53
N PRO A 137 9.64 -4.14 -1.36
CA PRO A 137 8.25 -3.94 -0.93
C PRO A 137 7.50 -3.03 -1.93
N PRO A 138 6.18 -3.24 -2.17
CA PRO A 138 5.41 -2.38 -3.05
C PRO A 138 5.46 -0.91 -2.65
N SER A 139 5.82 -0.03 -3.57
CA SER A 139 5.82 1.42 -3.37
C SER A 139 5.48 2.16 -4.65
N SER A 140 4.60 3.15 -4.57
CA SER A 140 4.12 3.92 -5.71
C SER A 140 5.24 4.58 -6.52
N PRO A 141 4.99 4.88 -7.80
CA PRO A 141 5.85 5.76 -8.56
C PRO A 141 5.86 7.12 -7.88
N ALA A 142 7.06 7.68 -7.73
CA ALA A 142 7.29 8.81 -6.86
C ALA A 142 8.34 9.74 -7.44
N TYR A 143 8.21 11.02 -7.12
CA TYR A 143 9.25 12.01 -7.30
C TYR A 143 9.85 12.40 -5.95
N PHE A 144 11.10 12.85 -5.99
CA PHE A 144 11.86 13.34 -4.83
C PHE A 144 12.62 14.59 -5.23
N ILE A 145 12.30 15.72 -4.63
CA ILE A 145 13.01 17.00 -4.78
C ILE A 145 13.91 17.19 -3.57
N PHE A 146 15.21 17.20 -3.81
CA PHE A 146 16.23 17.50 -2.81
C PHE A 146 16.65 18.95 -3.02
N SER A 147 16.20 19.83 -2.13
CA SER A 147 16.54 21.24 -2.19
C SER A 147 18.02 21.44 -1.86
N SER A 148 18.69 22.30 -2.61
CA SER A 148 20.04 22.74 -2.29
C SER A 148 20.02 23.98 -1.39
N LEU A 149 21.17 24.36 -0.85
CA LEU A 149 21.30 25.55 0.01
C LEU A 149 21.00 26.88 -0.72
N SER A 150 20.92 26.89 -2.06
CA SER A 150 20.51 28.08 -2.83
C SER A 150 19.00 28.23 -2.97
N MET A 151 18.19 27.20 -2.73
CA MET A 151 16.72 27.34 -2.69
C MET A 151 16.35 28.23 -1.49
N PRO A 152 15.70 29.40 -1.70
CA PRO A 152 15.43 30.34 -0.61
C PRO A 152 14.47 29.74 0.44
N PRO A 153 14.49 30.25 1.69
CA PRO A 153 13.43 29.96 2.65
C PRO A 153 12.10 30.52 2.15
N VAL A 154 10.99 29.90 2.55
CA VAL A 154 9.65 30.42 2.27
C VAL A 154 9.32 31.48 3.33
N GLU A 155 9.52 32.74 2.98
CA GLU A 155 9.28 33.87 3.88
C GLU A 155 7.81 34.34 3.81
N ALA A 156 6.99 33.85 4.73
CA ALA A 156 5.60 34.27 4.90
C ALA A 156 5.32 34.57 6.39
N ALA A 157 5.13 35.85 6.72
CA ALA A 157 4.98 36.29 8.11
C ALA A 157 3.70 35.70 8.76
N GLY A 158 3.88 34.93 9.84
CA GLY A 158 2.78 34.27 10.55
C GLY A 158 2.28 32.97 9.93
N ALA A 159 2.92 32.48 8.86
CA ALA A 159 2.58 31.21 8.23
C ALA A 159 2.85 30.00 9.13
N THR A 160 1.96 29.01 9.10
CA THR A 160 2.17 27.70 9.71
C THR A 160 3.06 26.82 8.82
N PRO A 161 3.65 25.72 9.33
CA PRO A 161 4.39 24.78 8.49
C PRO A 161 3.58 24.26 7.29
N GLN A 162 2.26 24.07 7.44
CA GLN A 162 1.40 23.69 6.33
C GLN A 162 1.36 24.78 5.26
N ASP A 163 1.16 26.04 5.63
CA ASP A 163 1.12 27.15 4.67
C ASP A 163 2.45 27.27 3.89
N LEU A 164 3.59 27.06 4.56
CA LEU A 164 4.91 27.06 3.92
C LEU A 164 5.07 25.93 2.90
N ALA A 165 4.57 24.72 3.23
CA ALA A 165 4.53 23.60 2.31
C ALA A 165 3.57 23.86 1.14
N ASP A 166 2.38 24.40 1.38
CA ASP A 166 1.40 24.74 0.35
C ASP A 166 1.94 25.80 -0.62
N ILE A 167 2.65 26.82 -0.13
CA ILE A 167 3.34 27.82 -0.95
C ILE A 167 4.43 27.18 -1.82
N PHE A 168 5.30 26.34 -1.24
CA PHE A 168 6.34 25.63 -1.99
C PHE A 168 5.74 24.74 -3.09
N LEU A 169 4.68 23.99 -2.77
CA LEU A 169 4.00 23.13 -3.74
C LEU A 169 3.29 23.93 -4.83
N ALA A 170 2.69 25.08 -4.50
CA ALA A 170 2.09 25.98 -5.49
C ALA A 170 3.14 26.56 -6.45
N GLN A 171 4.27 27.05 -5.92
CA GLN A 171 5.37 27.60 -6.71
C GLN A 171 5.95 26.59 -7.72
N HIS A 172 5.93 25.30 -7.38
CA HIS A 172 6.42 24.22 -8.24
C HIS A 172 5.29 23.50 -9.02
N SER A 173 4.03 23.93 -8.94
CA SER A 173 2.87 23.25 -9.56
C SER A 173 2.70 21.77 -9.12
N LEU A 174 3.06 21.46 -7.87
CA LEU A 174 3.06 20.13 -7.27
C LEU A 174 1.88 19.88 -6.30
N GLN A 175 0.93 20.80 -6.21
CA GLN A 175 -0.24 20.67 -5.34
C GLN A 175 -1.03 19.38 -5.67
N PRO A 176 -1.36 18.53 -4.68
CA PRO A 176 -2.11 17.30 -4.90
C PRO A 176 -3.45 17.52 -5.62
N GLN A 177 -3.67 16.80 -6.72
CA GLN A 177 -4.93 16.81 -7.48
C GLN A 177 -5.90 15.68 -7.06
N TRP A 178 -5.60 14.99 -5.95
CA TRP A 178 -6.37 13.91 -5.36
C TRP A 178 -6.89 14.31 -3.98
N THR A 179 -7.94 13.67 -3.46
CA THR A 179 -8.43 13.98 -2.09
C THR A 179 -7.38 13.63 -1.04
N TYR A 180 -7.20 14.48 -0.03
CA TYR A 180 -6.24 14.26 1.06
C TYR A 180 -6.70 14.84 2.39
N THR A 181 -6.03 14.39 3.46
CA THR A 181 -5.95 15.13 4.73
C THR A 181 -4.50 15.52 4.99
N VAL A 182 -4.29 16.61 5.75
CA VAL A 182 -2.94 17.05 6.14
C VAL A 182 -2.64 16.66 7.58
N VAL A 183 -1.43 16.16 7.81
CA VAL A 183 -0.88 15.88 9.14
C VAL A 183 0.46 16.61 9.25
N VAL A 184 0.63 17.42 10.30
CA VAL A 184 1.88 18.10 10.61
C VAL A 184 2.54 17.40 11.81
N ASP A 185 3.81 17.07 11.64
CA ASP A 185 4.66 16.44 12.64
C ASP A 185 5.84 17.38 12.94
N SER A 186 5.71 18.14 14.02
CA SER A 186 6.72 19.09 14.52
C SER A 186 7.48 18.54 15.73
N SER A 187 7.49 17.22 15.93
CA SER A 187 8.19 16.56 17.05
C SER A 187 9.71 16.61 16.94
N SER A 188 10.24 16.91 15.75
CA SER A 188 11.67 17.02 15.43
C SER A 188 11.90 18.02 14.29
N ASP A 189 13.18 18.32 14.03
CA ASP A 189 13.64 19.03 12.81
C ASP A 189 14.25 17.98 11.85
N PRO A 190 13.84 17.93 10.56
CA PRO A 190 12.85 18.77 9.90
C PRO A 190 11.41 18.51 10.37
N VAL A 191 10.60 19.57 10.40
CA VAL A 191 9.14 19.50 10.57
C VAL A 191 8.55 18.88 9.30
N LYS A 192 7.67 17.90 9.44
CA LYS A 192 7.14 17.12 8.32
C LYS A 192 5.67 17.43 8.08
N VAL A 193 5.33 17.86 6.86
CA VAL A 193 3.95 18.12 6.43
C VAL A 193 3.53 17.03 5.46
N ARG A 194 2.58 16.18 5.88
CA ARG A 194 2.11 15.01 5.13
C ARG A 194 0.71 15.21 4.60
N TYR A 195 0.55 15.14 3.29
CA TYR A 195 -0.72 15.09 2.59
C TYR A 195 -1.04 13.61 2.33
N GLN A 196 -1.86 13.02 3.20
CA GLN A 196 -2.22 11.61 3.15
C GLN A 196 -3.28 11.38 2.07
N ARG A 197 -2.97 10.58 1.04
CA ARG A 197 -3.89 10.37 -0.09
C ARG A 197 -5.12 9.57 0.35
N GLN A 198 -6.26 9.97 -0.17
CA GLN A 198 -7.52 9.27 -0.04
C GLN A 198 -8.11 8.93 -1.41
N PHE A 199 -8.83 7.82 -1.48
CA PHE A 199 -9.71 7.44 -2.57
C PHE A 199 -11.16 7.53 -2.09
N GLN A 200 -12.10 7.81 -3.00
CA GLN A 200 -13.52 7.79 -2.70
C GLN A 200 -14.07 6.40 -2.99
N ALA A 201 -14.61 5.72 -1.97
CA ALA A 201 -15.31 4.46 -2.10
C ALA A 201 -16.83 4.70 -1.92
N PRO A 202 -17.66 4.59 -2.98
CA PRO A 202 -19.10 4.81 -2.89
C PRO A 202 -19.76 3.97 -1.79
N GLY A 203 -20.57 4.60 -0.94
CA GLY A 203 -21.21 3.96 0.22
C GLY A 203 -20.34 3.81 1.48
N TYR A 204 -19.02 4.03 1.39
CA TYR A 204 -18.11 4.07 2.54
C TYR A 204 -17.61 5.50 2.83
N GLY A 205 -17.25 6.25 1.79
CA GLY A 205 -16.61 7.57 1.89
C GLY A 205 -15.11 7.52 1.57
N ALA A 206 -14.33 8.37 2.22
CA ALA A 206 -12.89 8.47 1.97
C ALA A 206 -12.11 7.33 2.65
N ALA A 207 -11.29 6.62 1.87
CA ALA A 207 -10.41 5.54 2.32
C ALA A 207 -8.94 5.89 2.04
N TYR A 208 -8.06 5.73 3.02
CA TYR A 208 -6.66 6.16 2.92
C TYR A 208 -5.80 5.21 2.08
N LEU A 209 -4.86 5.76 1.31
CA LEU A 209 -3.74 5.00 0.75
C LEU A 209 -2.74 4.66 1.86
N VAL A 210 -2.44 3.37 2.03
CA VAL A 210 -1.48 2.86 3.02
C VAL A 210 -0.41 1.97 2.40
N ASP A 211 0.76 1.94 3.03
CA ASP A 211 1.88 1.09 2.64
C ASP A 211 1.67 -0.38 3.06
N ILE A 212 2.68 -1.22 2.82
CA ILE A 212 2.66 -2.65 3.20
C ILE A 212 2.56 -2.91 4.72
N ASN A 213 2.72 -1.87 5.55
CA ASN A 213 2.66 -1.91 7.01
C ASN A 213 1.38 -1.24 7.58
N GLY A 214 0.56 -0.62 6.73
CA GLY A 214 -0.63 0.13 7.13
C GLY A 214 -0.36 1.59 7.50
N GLU A 215 0.80 2.15 7.16
CA GLU A 215 1.10 3.57 7.33
C GLU A 215 0.57 4.40 6.16
N ARG A 216 -0.15 5.48 6.48
CA ARG A 216 -0.83 6.35 5.50
C ARG A 216 0.19 7.26 4.80
N TYR A 217 0.17 7.30 3.46
CA TYR A 217 1.13 8.09 2.67
C TYR A 217 0.49 8.84 1.49
N GLY A 218 1.28 9.67 0.83
CA GLY A 218 0.88 10.47 -0.33
C GLY A 218 2.00 11.41 -0.75
N LEU A 219 2.00 12.62 -0.21
CA LEU A 219 3.06 13.61 -0.38
C LEU A 219 3.58 14.06 0.99
N GLU A 220 4.89 14.20 1.15
CA GLU A 220 5.57 14.73 2.35
C GLU A 220 6.48 15.90 1.95
N VAL A 221 6.38 17.03 2.65
CA VAL A 221 7.35 18.14 2.58
C VAL A 221 8.03 18.26 3.94
N ASP A 222 9.35 18.08 3.96
CA ASP A 222 10.21 18.30 5.11
C ASP A 222 10.72 19.75 5.10
N LEU A 223 10.45 20.47 6.18
CA LEU A 223 10.80 21.87 6.39
C LEU A 223 11.83 21.99 7.53
N SER A 224 12.99 22.56 7.26
CA SER A 224 13.96 22.96 8.29
C SER A 224 14.20 24.46 8.20
N ALA A 225 14.06 25.18 9.33
CA ALA A 225 14.15 26.64 9.41
C ALA A 225 13.37 27.37 8.28
N ASN A 226 12.08 27.04 8.12
CA ASN A 226 11.16 27.55 7.09
C ASN A 226 11.60 27.30 5.62
N ARG A 227 12.56 26.40 5.40
CA ARG A 227 13.03 26.01 4.07
C ARG A 227 12.63 24.56 3.75
N PRO A 228 11.99 24.29 2.60
CA PRO A 228 11.86 22.93 2.07
C PRO A 228 13.25 22.32 1.88
N VAL A 229 13.54 21.19 2.54
CA VAL A 229 14.80 20.45 2.39
C VAL A 229 14.64 19.19 1.56
N LEU A 230 13.47 18.55 1.68
CA LEU A 230 13.05 17.40 0.89
C LEU A 230 11.54 17.53 0.64
N ALA A 231 11.12 17.32 -0.60
CA ALA A 231 9.74 17.02 -0.91
C ALA A 231 9.66 15.68 -1.65
N SER A 232 8.75 14.81 -1.26
CA SER A 232 8.49 13.55 -1.94
C SER A 232 7.00 13.38 -2.16
N GLY A 233 6.61 12.86 -3.32
CA GLY A 233 5.19 12.74 -3.67
C GLY A 233 4.94 11.71 -4.75
N LEU A 234 3.69 11.29 -4.86
CA LEU A 234 3.24 10.39 -5.92
C LEU A 234 3.43 11.06 -7.28
N LEU A 235 3.98 10.32 -8.24
CA LEU A 235 4.03 10.79 -9.62
C LEU A 235 2.59 10.94 -10.16
N PRO A 236 2.24 12.05 -10.85
CA PRO A 236 0.89 12.22 -11.41
C PRO A 236 0.62 11.20 -12.52
N MET A 237 -0.12 10.15 -12.20
CA MET A 237 -0.54 9.11 -13.15
C MET A 237 -2.03 9.17 -13.39
N SER A 238 -2.44 9.17 -14.65
CA SER A 238 -3.84 8.91 -15.03
C SER A 238 -4.24 7.50 -14.61
N SER A 239 -5.40 7.38 -13.95
CA SER A 239 -5.95 6.09 -13.51
C SER A 239 -7.34 5.86 -14.07
N GLU A 240 -7.57 4.64 -14.55
CA GLU A 240 -8.89 4.12 -14.86
C GLU A 240 -9.52 3.51 -13.59
N GLU A 241 -10.85 3.44 -13.52
CA GLU A 241 -11.58 2.85 -12.39
C GLU A 241 -12.44 1.66 -12.86
N ALA A 242 -12.53 0.62 -12.05
CA ALA A 242 -13.53 -0.44 -12.18
C ALA A 242 -13.98 -0.93 -10.80
N ASN A 243 -15.28 -1.22 -10.65
CA ASN A 243 -15.83 -1.73 -9.40
C ASN A 243 -15.72 -3.26 -9.31
N TYR A 244 -15.23 -3.74 -8.17
CA TYR A 244 -15.05 -5.15 -7.84
C TYR A 244 -15.84 -5.50 -6.57
N LYS A 245 -16.33 -6.74 -6.47
CA LYS A 245 -17.02 -7.25 -5.27
C LYS A 245 -16.03 -7.35 -4.10
N VAL A 246 -16.44 -6.95 -2.90
CA VAL A 246 -15.67 -7.16 -1.66
C VAL A 246 -16.21 -8.34 -0.84
N VAL A 247 -15.34 -8.92 -0.01
CA VAL A 247 -15.70 -9.97 0.96
C VAL A 247 -16.61 -9.42 2.07
N SER A 248 -17.34 -10.30 2.76
CA SER A 248 -18.16 -9.86 3.90
C SER A 248 -17.30 -9.50 5.11
N SER A 249 -17.88 -8.75 6.06
CA SER A 249 -17.22 -8.47 7.35
C SER A 249 -16.75 -9.73 8.08
N GLY A 250 -17.56 -10.79 8.07
CA GLY A 250 -17.24 -12.05 8.74
C GLY A 250 -16.05 -12.76 8.11
N ASP A 251 -15.96 -12.75 6.78
CA ASP A 251 -14.83 -13.30 6.04
C ASP A 251 -13.55 -12.49 6.27
N ALA A 252 -13.66 -11.15 6.26
CA ALA A 252 -12.53 -10.24 6.52
C ALA A 252 -11.97 -10.41 7.93
N ILE A 253 -12.82 -10.49 8.96
CA ILE A 253 -12.42 -10.77 10.35
C ILE A 253 -11.75 -12.15 10.43
N SER A 254 -12.34 -13.18 9.82
CA SER A 254 -11.79 -14.54 9.83
C SER A 254 -10.41 -14.61 9.17
N ALA A 255 -10.23 -13.93 8.04
CA ALA A 255 -8.94 -13.81 7.35
C ALA A 255 -7.90 -13.06 8.20
N ALA A 256 -8.31 -12.00 8.91
CA ALA A 256 -7.40 -11.26 9.79
C ALA A 256 -6.95 -12.11 10.99
N LEU A 257 -7.87 -12.86 11.61
CA LEU A 257 -7.54 -13.74 12.74
C LEU A 257 -6.67 -14.95 12.34
N ALA A 258 -6.82 -15.44 11.10
CA ALA A 258 -5.98 -16.50 10.55
C ALA A 258 -4.49 -16.10 10.40
N LEU A 259 -4.16 -14.81 10.48
CA LEU A 259 -2.78 -14.28 10.51
C LEU A 259 -2.16 -14.28 11.92
N SER A 260 -2.83 -14.88 12.91
CA SER A 260 -2.23 -15.14 14.23
C SER A 260 -0.96 -16.00 14.09
N ALA A 261 0.05 -15.70 14.89
CA ALA A 261 1.22 -16.56 14.99
C ALA A 261 0.80 -17.96 15.48
N PRO A 262 1.34 -19.04 14.88
CA PRO A 262 0.96 -20.40 15.28
C PRO A 262 1.33 -20.65 16.74
N ALA A 263 0.47 -21.38 17.45
CA ALA A 263 0.73 -21.76 18.83
C ALA A 263 1.99 -22.63 18.92
N GLN A 264 3.07 -22.07 19.48
CA GLN A 264 4.29 -22.82 19.76
C GLN A 264 4.09 -23.73 20.97
N SER A 265 4.65 -24.93 20.88
CA SER A 265 4.71 -25.88 22.00
C SER A 265 5.68 -25.34 23.07
N ALA A 266 5.14 -24.76 24.14
CA ALA A 266 5.88 -24.23 25.29
C ALA A 266 7.01 -23.22 24.96
N PRO A 267 6.69 -22.03 24.42
CA PRO A 267 7.67 -20.95 24.33
C PRO A 267 8.10 -20.48 25.73
N ALA A 268 9.37 -20.11 25.89
CA ALA A 268 9.91 -19.60 27.16
C ALA A 268 9.27 -18.27 27.62
N THR A 269 8.56 -17.58 26.71
CA THR A 269 7.77 -16.37 26.97
C THR A 269 6.45 -16.52 26.21
N PRO A 270 5.27 -16.27 26.82
CA PRO A 270 4.01 -16.33 26.11
C PRO A 270 3.96 -15.28 24.98
N LEU A 271 3.39 -15.65 23.84
CA LEU A 271 3.14 -14.73 22.74
C LEU A 271 2.18 -13.62 23.20
N PRO A 272 2.46 -12.34 22.89
CA PRO A 272 1.55 -11.25 23.25
C PRO A 272 0.23 -11.39 22.49
N THR A 273 -0.88 -11.34 23.22
CA THR A 273 -2.22 -11.29 22.64
C THR A 273 -2.58 -9.85 22.30
N VAL A 274 -3.09 -9.64 21.08
CA VAL A 274 -3.64 -8.36 20.61
C VAL A 274 -5.15 -8.50 20.48
N GLN A 275 -5.88 -7.58 21.11
CA GLN A 275 -7.29 -7.37 20.82
C GLN A 275 -7.39 -6.36 19.67
N LEU A 276 -7.67 -6.87 18.47
CA LEU A 276 -8.08 -6.04 17.34
C LEU A 276 -9.48 -5.48 17.65
N ASN A 277 -9.63 -4.16 17.57
CA ASN A 277 -10.85 -3.45 17.96
C ASN A 277 -11.24 -2.33 16.99
N GLN A 278 -10.38 -2.01 16.03
CA GLN A 278 -10.65 -1.07 14.93
C GLN A 278 -10.50 -1.79 13.59
N ALA A 279 -11.30 -1.39 12.61
CA ALA A 279 -11.24 -1.84 11.24
C ALA A 279 -11.64 -0.71 10.29
N GLU A 280 -10.84 -0.44 9.26
CA GLU A 280 -11.14 0.57 8.23
C GLU A 280 -10.86 0.02 6.81
N LEU A 281 -11.60 0.54 5.82
CA LEU A 281 -11.28 0.34 4.41
C LEU A 281 -10.12 1.26 4.04
N VAL A 282 -9.08 0.69 3.46
CA VAL A 282 -7.89 1.39 2.97
C VAL A 282 -7.62 0.98 1.53
N TYR A 283 -6.73 1.71 0.86
CA TYR A 283 -6.18 1.36 -0.43
C TYR A 283 -4.71 0.97 -0.30
N VAL A 284 -4.31 -0.05 -1.04
CA VAL A 284 -2.95 -0.59 -1.09
C VAL A 284 -2.49 -0.66 -2.53
N LEU A 285 -1.18 -0.58 -2.74
CA LEU A 285 -0.58 -0.75 -4.07
C LEU A 285 -0.34 -2.23 -4.37
N VAL A 286 -0.78 -2.67 -5.55
CA VAL A 286 -0.56 -4.02 -6.07
C VAL A 286 0.11 -3.94 -7.45
N PRO A 287 1.43 -4.15 -7.52
CA PRO A 287 2.16 -4.12 -8.78
C PRO A 287 1.81 -5.27 -9.72
N ALA A 288 1.68 -4.99 -11.03
CA ALA A 288 1.17 -5.95 -12.03
C ALA A 288 1.90 -5.86 -13.40
N GLY A 289 3.23 -5.78 -13.38
CA GLY A 289 4.05 -5.77 -14.59
C GLY A 289 4.05 -4.41 -15.30
N ASN A 290 3.25 -4.26 -16.37
CA ASN A 290 3.17 -3.02 -17.17
C ASN A 290 2.08 -2.04 -16.69
N HIS A 291 1.29 -2.46 -15.70
CA HIS A 291 0.34 -1.65 -14.97
C HIS A 291 0.49 -1.95 -13.47
N SER A 292 -0.12 -1.13 -12.64
CA SER A 292 -0.30 -1.40 -11.22
C SER A 292 -1.69 -0.93 -10.77
N PHE A 293 -2.15 -1.49 -9.66
CA PHE A 293 -3.48 -1.22 -9.12
C PHE A 293 -3.37 -0.57 -7.74
N TYR A 294 -4.21 0.44 -7.48
CA TYR A 294 -4.62 0.76 -6.12
C TYR A 294 -5.89 -0.04 -5.84
N GLU A 295 -5.78 -0.98 -4.92
CA GLU A 295 -6.86 -1.90 -4.57
C GLU A 295 -7.36 -1.67 -3.14
N PRO A 296 -8.64 -1.93 -2.87
CA PRO A 296 -9.17 -1.89 -1.51
C PRO A 296 -8.65 -3.08 -0.68
N ALA A 297 -8.29 -2.78 0.56
CA ALA A 297 -7.95 -3.72 1.61
C ALA A 297 -8.67 -3.32 2.91
N PHE A 298 -8.84 -4.26 3.83
CA PHE A 298 -9.30 -3.97 5.18
C PHE A 298 -8.12 -3.96 6.14
N MET A 299 -7.96 -2.86 6.87
CA MET A 299 -6.94 -2.70 7.88
C MET A 299 -7.56 -2.86 9.26
N PHE A 300 -7.25 -3.97 9.92
CA PHE A 300 -7.60 -4.21 11.31
C PHE A 300 -6.47 -3.73 12.22
N SER A 301 -6.79 -3.08 13.33
CA SER A 301 -5.78 -2.63 14.29
C SER A 301 -6.21 -2.80 15.76
N GLY A 302 -5.20 -2.83 16.62
CA GLY A 302 -5.33 -2.93 18.07
C GLY A 302 -4.02 -2.53 18.76
N MET A 303 -4.10 -2.13 20.02
CA MET A 303 -2.93 -1.75 20.83
C MET A 303 -2.43 -2.93 21.66
N LEU A 304 -1.14 -2.94 21.96
CA LEU A 304 -0.51 -3.87 22.91
C LEU A 304 0.62 -3.19 23.69
N GLN A 305 0.93 -3.76 24.86
CA GLN A 305 2.08 -3.38 25.67
C GLN A 305 3.17 -4.44 25.54
N VAL A 306 4.40 -4.03 25.21
CA VAL A 306 5.58 -4.90 25.21
C VAL A 306 6.71 -4.17 25.92
N ASN A 307 7.30 -4.79 26.95
CA ASN A 307 8.37 -4.21 27.77
C ASN A 307 8.07 -2.79 28.31
N GLY A 308 6.79 -2.52 28.65
CA GLY A 308 6.34 -1.21 29.15
C GLY A 308 6.17 -0.12 28.09
N GLN A 309 6.27 -0.44 26.80
CA GLN A 309 5.94 0.48 25.71
C GLN A 309 4.65 0.05 24.98
N THR A 310 3.82 1.05 24.68
CA THR A 310 2.65 0.89 23.82
C THR A 310 3.09 0.75 22.37
N TYR A 311 2.53 -0.23 21.67
CA TYR A 311 2.65 -0.38 20.23
C TYR A 311 1.25 -0.50 19.59
N VAL A 312 1.14 -0.21 18.28
CA VAL A 312 -0.02 -0.57 17.47
C VAL A 312 0.33 -1.80 16.63
N LYS A 313 -0.51 -2.84 16.67
CA LYS A 313 -0.51 -3.90 15.67
C LYS A 313 -1.51 -3.52 14.58
N ARG A 314 -1.07 -3.57 13.31
CA ARG A 314 -1.94 -3.48 12.13
C ARG A 314 -1.89 -4.80 11.36
N ILE A 315 -3.01 -5.18 10.77
CA ILE A 315 -3.20 -6.37 9.95
C ILE A 315 -3.98 -5.95 8.70
N LEU A 316 -3.36 -6.10 7.53
CA LEU A 316 -4.00 -5.89 6.22
C LEU A 316 -4.50 -7.22 5.67
N VAL A 317 -5.74 -7.22 5.19
CA VAL A 317 -6.33 -8.32 4.41
C VAL A 317 -6.92 -7.78 3.09
N PRO A 318 -6.90 -8.55 1.99
CA PRO A 318 -7.46 -8.08 0.71
C PRO A 318 -8.97 -7.91 0.85
N ALA A 319 -9.54 -6.79 0.37
CA ALA A 319 -11.00 -6.61 0.43
C ALA A 319 -11.70 -7.32 -0.73
N ILE A 320 -11.07 -7.38 -1.91
CA ILE A 320 -11.65 -8.00 -3.12
C ILE A 320 -11.88 -9.51 -2.91
N ASP A 321 -13.08 -9.97 -3.27
CA ASP A 321 -13.49 -11.39 -3.20
C ASP A 321 -12.48 -12.30 -3.95
N PRO A 322 -11.96 -13.37 -3.31
CA PRO A 322 -10.97 -14.27 -3.88
C PRO A 322 -11.34 -14.86 -5.26
N SER A 323 -12.63 -14.99 -5.58
CA SER A 323 -13.08 -15.45 -6.91
C SER A 323 -12.65 -14.55 -8.07
N GLN A 324 -12.38 -13.26 -7.80
CA GLN A 324 -11.88 -12.28 -8.77
C GLN A 324 -10.34 -12.23 -8.85
N ARG A 325 -9.61 -13.06 -8.11
CA ARG A 325 -8.14 -13.08 -8.10
C ARG A 325 -7.58 -14.01 -9.19
N THR A 326 -6.34 -13.73 -9.62
CA THR A 326 -5.51 -14.74 -10.30
C THR A 326 -5.15 -15.86 -9.31
N PRO A 327 -5.20 -17.14 -9.73
CA PRO A 327 -4.67 -18.26 -8.92
C PRO A 327 -3.18 -18.10 -8.57
#